data_AF-X6LMG5-F1
#
_entry.id   AF-X6LMG5-F1
#
_cell.length_a   1.000
_cell.length_b   1.000
_cell.length_c   1.000
_cell.angle_alpha   90.00
_cell.angle_beta   90.00
_cell.angle_gamma   90.00
#
_symmetry.space_group_name_H-M   'P 1'
#
loop_
_entity.id
_entity.type
_entity.pdbx_description
1 polymer ?
#
loop_
_entity_poly.entity_id
_entity_poly.type
_entity_poly.pdbx_seq_one_letter_code
_entity_poly.pdbx_strand_id
1 'polypeptide(L)'
;MKKAEQFNLTVSEDKDFFDKQSKTHHRFHNIKLYLPKHDVYIEMQATLKNFTTLEGYTVIENPKLSHLFYEHIRAWKAENQLEEELKQASDETLTKINDVICEWIDTKEIKKIASRYKPHSEIRILKPPQLNGINEEEVNAKNNVALKLITFVYDQLCKFNPKEMKGHAIYVILFEYFKKHIMGIMNPASCADVISILKESRKQELEEDTTMLQALETYTPLQANNYPYTSSDDNKKNDAYDCYQRIIDSLREREKEKEEKKSEEQRQQQVIVLQGKSGSGKSLFCRYLEEALWETHANNSKTSIPVYISLPKCYHESNEKQIISQALQMKNINKEVIDVIRENISFVFILDGLDEIFDKYDKNDTNNNEKYFYDRFNLNEWNAKIIITCRSHVLNDENIKH
;
A
#
# COMPACT_ATOMS: atom_id res chain seq x y z
N MET A 1 -17.61 -24.76 44.74
CA MET A 1 -18.81 -24.76 43.86
C MET A 1 -20.04 -25.02 44.71
N LYS A 2 -21.14 -24.27 44.50
CA LYS A 2 -22.45 -24.55 45.12
C LYS A 2 -23.32 -25.31 44.11
N LYS A 3 -24.11 -26.28 44.56
CA LYS A 3 -25.02 -27.06 43.70
C LYS A 3 -26.35 -26.32 43.50
N ALA A 4 -27.00 -26.47 42.33
CA ALA A 4 -28.29 -25.84 42.02
C ALA A 4 -29.38 -26.15 43.07
N GLU A 5 -29.34 -27.36 43.64
CA GLU A 5 -30.20 -27.82 44.73
C GLU A 5 -30.16 -26.90 45.97
N GLN A 6 -29.02 -26.27 46.24
CA GLN A 6 -28.85 -25.34 47.38
C GLN A 6 -29.63 -24.04 47.21
N PHE A 7 -30.16 -23.78 46.01
CA PHE A 7 -30.96 -22.61 45.66
C PHE A 7 -32.41 -22.97 45.30
N ASN A 8 -32.86 -24.21 45.57
CA ASN A 8 -34.15 -24.76 45.14
C ASN A 8 -34.34 -24.76 43.60
N LEU A 9 -33.25 -24.94 42.85
CA LEU A 9 -33.24 -25.04 41.39
C LEU A 9 -32.91 -26.47 40.95
N THR A 10 -33.54 -26.95 39.89
CA THR A 10 -33.25 -28.26 39.27
C THR A 10 -32.63 -28.04 37.89
N VAL A 11 -31.50 -28.68 37.60
CA VAL A 11 -30.88 -28.62 36.27
C VAL A 11 -31.72 -29.46 35.30
N SER A 12 -32.37 -28.82 34.32
CA SER A 12 -33.24 -29.49 33.34
C SER A 12 -32.51 -29.85 32.05
N GLU A 13 -31.61 -28.97 31.59
CA GLU A 13 -30.66 -29.27 30.52
C GLU A 13 -29.29 -28.70 30.92
N ASP A 14 -28.25 -29.46 30.64
CA ASP A 14 -26.87 -29.02 30.84
C ASP A 14 -26.04 -29.38 29.61
N LYS A 15 -25.72 -28.39 28.79
CA LYS A 15 -24.99 -28.58 27.54
C LYS A 15 -23.66 -27.85 27.60
N ASP A 16 -22.62 -28.64 27.83
CA ASP A 16 -21.23 -28.19 27.77
C ASP A 16 -20.74 -28.15 26.32
N PHE A 17 -20.38 -26.95 25.86
CA PHE A 17 -19.74 -26.72 24.56
C PHE A 17 -18.30 -26.21 24.71
N PHE A 18 -17.71 -26.21 25.92
CA PHE A 18 -16.31 -25.85 26.08
C PHE A 18 -15.41 -26.81 25.32
N ASP A 19 -15.71 -28.10 25.26
CA ASP A 19 -14.85 -29.08 24.58
C ASP A 19 -15.23 -29.32 23.11
N LYS A 20 -16.20 -28.57 22.57
CA LYS A 20 -16.63 -28.68 21.18
C LYS A 20 -16.15 -27.50 20.37
N GLN A 21 -15.48 -27.78 19.25
CA GLN A 21 -15.17 -26.75 18.27
C GLN A 21 -16.48 -26.23 17.67
N SER A 22 -16.89 -25.03 18.07
CA SER A 22 -18.09 -24.39 17.56
C SER A 22 -17.83 -23.82 16.16
N LYS A 23 -18.86 -23.83 15.30
CA LYS A 23 -18.86 -23.06 14.05
C LYS A 23 -18.89 -21.54 14.30
N THR A 24 -19.18 -21.12 15.54
CA THR A 24 -19.17 -19.73 15.99
C THR A 24 -18.01 -19.50 16.96
N HIS A 25 -17.69 -18.24 17.23
CA HIS A 25 -16.57 -17.80 18.06
C HIS A 25 -16.75 -18.00 19.58
N HIS A 26 -17.72 -18.80 20.00
CA HIS A 26 -18.12 -18.91 21.40
C HIS A 26 -17.88 -20.30 21.96
N ARG A 27 -17.05 -20.39 23.00
CA ARG A 27 -17.11 -21.48 23.97
C ARG A 27 -18.05 -21.06 25.09
N PHE A 28 -19.14 -21.79 25.25
CA PHE A 28 -20.16 -21.46 26.23
C PHE A 28 -20.79 -22.73 26.81
N HIS A 29 -21.51 -22.51 27.90
CA HIS A 29 -22.19 -23.54 28.65
C HIS A 29 -23.63 -23.10 28.83
N ASN A 30 -24.54 -23.84 28.22
CA ASN A 30 -25.96 -23.55 28.32
C ASN A 30 -26.56 -24.41 29.42
N ILE A 31 -27.01 -23.75 30.48
CA ILE A 31 -27.69 -24.37 31.61
C ILE A 31 -29.15 -23.92 31.55
N LYS A 32 -30.08 -24.86 31.48
CA LYS A 32 -31.48 -24.61 31.79
C LYS A 32 -31.78 -25.10 33.19
N LEU A 33 -32.30 -24.19 34.01
CA LEU A 33 -32.68 -24.44 35.39
C LEU A 33 -34.20 -24.34 35.51
N TYR A 34 -34.84 -25.34 36.08
CA TYR A 34 -36.24 -25.30 36.46
C TYR A 34 -36.38 -24.82 37.90
N LEU A 35 -37.31 -23.90 38.13
CA LEU A 35 -37.63 -23.33 39.44
C LEU A 35 -39.03 -23.80 39.86
N PRO A 36 -39.15 -24.93 40.61
CA PRO A 36 -40.43 -25.59 40.85
C PRO A 36 -41.47 -24.72 41.57
N LYS A 37 -41.01 -23.81 42.44
CA LYS A 37 -41.90 -22.92 43.20
C LYS A 37 -42.72 -21.97 42.33
N HIS A 38 -42.22 -21.62 41.15
CA HIS A 38 -42.83 -20.62 40.28
C HIS A 38 -43.22 -21.20 38.91
N ASP A 39 -42.91 -22.48 38.66
CA ASP A 39 -43.11 -23.15 37.37
C ASP A 39 -42.45 -22.39 36.19
N VAL A 40 -41.21 -21.95 36.39
CA VAL A 40 -40.43 -21.17 35.40
C VAL A 40 -39.15 -21.91 35.05
N TYR A 41 -38.76 -21.84 33.78
CA TYR A 41 -37.44 -22.22 33.29
C TYR A 41 -36.56 -20.98 33.12
N ILE A 42 -35.33 -21.06 33.62
CA ILE A 42 -34.29 -20.05 33.46
C ILE A 42 -33.22 -20.65 32.56
N GLU A 43 -33.00 -20.03 31.40
CA GLU A 43 -31.87 -20.38 30.54
C GLU A 43 -30.71 -19.42 30.80
N MET A 44 -29.55 -19.97 31.11
CA MET A 44 -28.33 -19.23 31.38
C MET A 44 -27.25 -19.70 30.40
N GLN A 45 -26.63 -18.75 29.72
CA GLN A 45 -25.43 -18.97 28.94
C GLN A 45 -24.23 -18.44 29.72
N ALA A 46 -23.32 -19.33 30.11
CA ALA A 46 -22.08 -18.98 30.77
C ALA A 46 -20.90 -19.15 29.80
N THR A 47 -19.92 -18.26 29.89
CA THR A 47 -18.66 -18.35 29.14
C THR A 47 -17.51 -17.93 30.03
N LEU A 48 -16.29 -18.36 29.71
CA LEU A 48 -15.11 -17.95 30.44
C LEU A 48 -14.65 -16.57 29.95
N LYS A 49 -14.09 -15.77 30.86
CA LYS A 49 -13.58 -14.42 30.57
C LYS A 49 -12.58 -14.40 29.40
N ASN A 50 -11.83 -15.48 29.23
CA ASN A 50 -10.82 -15.61 28.18
C ASN A 50 -11.43 -15.89 26.79
N PHE A 51 -12.69 -16.30 26.72
CA PHE A 51 -13.39 -16.68 25.48
C PHE A 51 -14.59 -15.79 25.18
N THR A 52 -15.00 -14.92 26.10
CA THR A 52 -16.12 -14.00 25.88
C THR A 52 -15.74 -12.88 24.92
N THR A 53 -16.67 -12.48 24.07
CA THR A 53 -16.59 -11.27 23.24
C THR A 53 -17.47 -10.13 23.77
N LEU A 54 -18.03 -10.29 24.97
CA LEU A 54 -18.83 -9.26 25.62
C LEU A 54 -17.95 -8.08 26.04
N GLU A 55 -18.29 -6.90 25.54
CA GLU A 55 -17.61 -5.64 25.83
C GLU A 55 -17.59 -5.36 27.33
N GLY A 56 -16.44 -4.93 27.86
CA GLY A 56 -16.22 -4.70 29.29
C GLY A 56 -15.85 -5.95 30.11
N TYR A 57 -16.06 -7.15 29.58
CA TYR A 57 -15.74 -8.41 30.29
C TYR A 57 -14.68 -9.26 29.60
N THR A 58 -14.42 -9.03 28.31
CA THR A 58 -13.42 -9.76 27.52
C THR A 58 -11.97 -9.31 27.76
N VAL A 59 -11.03 -10.24 27.60
CA VAL A 59 -9.57 -9.98 27.54
C VAL A 59 -9.08 -9.84 26.09
N ILE A 60 -9.95 -10.13 25.11
CA ILE A 60 -9.62 -10.12 23.69
C ILE A 60 -9.74 -8.70 23.16
N GLU A 61 -8.70 -8.22 22.48
CA GLU A 61 -8.75 -6.92 21.81
C GLU A 61 -9.72 -6.94 20.64
N ASN A 62 -10.48 -5.85 20.49
CA ASN A 62 -11.53 -5.74 19.46
C ASN A 62 -12.51 -6.93 19.45
N PRO A 63 -13.23 -7.16 20.56
CA PRO A 63 -14.03 -8.37 20.74
C PRO A 63 -15.22 -8.47 19.78
N LYS A 64 -15.66 -7.36 19.19
CA LYS A 64 -16.75 -7.32 18.22
C LYS A 64 -16.33 -7.78 16.82
N LEU A 65 -15.02 -7.83 16.51
CA LEU A 65 -14.52 -8.14 15.17
C LEU A 65 -15.06 -9.47 14.63
N SER A 66 -14.89 -10.56 15.39
CA SER A 66 -15.35 -11.89 14.95
C SER A 66 -16.88 -11.95 14.78
N HIS A 67 -17.61 -11.32 15.70
CA HIS A 67 -19.08 -11.24 15.62
C HIS A 67 -19.54 -10.46 14.38
N LEU A 68 -19.02 -9.26 14.16
CA LEU A 68 -19.37 -8.43 13.01
C LEU A 68 -18.98 -9.11 11.69
N PHE A 69 -17.83 -9.76 11.64
CA PHE A 69 -17.39 -10.53 10.47
C PHE A 69 -18.36 -11.68 10.19
N TYR A 70 -18.76 -12.43 11.21
CA TYR A 70 -19.78 -13.47 11.11
C TYR A 70 -21.14 -12.92 10.63
N GLU A 71 -21.57 -11.75 11.11
CA GLU A 71 -22.84 -11.14 10.69
C GLU A 71 -22.88 -10.80 9.21
N HIS A 72 -21.75 -10.34 8.64
CA HIS A 72 -21.64 -10.13 7.20
C HIS A 72 -21.75 -11.43 6.40
N ILE A 73 -21.17 -12.53 6.91
CA ILE A 73 -21.08 -13.80 6.17
C ILE A 73 -22.37 -14.64 6.29
N ARG A 74 -22.98 -14.72 7.49
CA ARG A 74 -24.05 -15.68 7.79
C ARG A 74 -25.31 -15.54 6.91
N ALA A 75 -25.62 -14.31 6.49
CA ALA A 75 -26.80 -13.99 5.70
C ALA A 75 -26.48 -13.87 4.20
N TRP A 76 -25.20 -14.04 3.82
CA TRP A 76 -24.76 -13.88 2.45
C TRP A 76 -25.17 -15.08 1.60
N LYS A 77 -25.99 -14.81 0.58
CA LYS A 77 -26.24 -15.72 -0.55
C LYS A 77 -25.39 -15.25 -1.72
N ALA A 78 -24.42 -16.06 -2.15
CA ALA A 78 -23.58 -15.73 -3.28
C ALA A 78 -24.40 -15.78 -4.57
N GLU A 79 -24.21 -14.80 -5.44
CA GLU A 79 -24.91 -14.74 -6.73
C GLU A 79 -24.09 -15.38 -7.86
N ASN A 80 -22.78 -15.54 -7.67
CA ASN A 80 -21.86 -16.07 -8.68
C ASN A 80 -20.70 -16.87 -8.04
N GLN A 81 -19.92 -17.54 -8.89
CA GLN A 81 -18.80 -18.39 -8.47
C GLN A 81 -17.72 -17.61 -7.69
N LEU A 82 -17.42 -16.38 -8.11
CA LEU A 82 -16.43 -15.51 -7.45
C LEU A 82 -16.88 -15.13 -6.03
N GLU A 83 -18.15 -14.84 -5.84
CA GLU A 83 -18.73 -14.58 -4.52
C GLU A 83 -18.76 -15.82 -3.64
N GLU A 84 -19.03 -17.01 -4.20
CA GLU A 84 -19.02 -18.25 -3.43
C GLU A 84 -17.61 -18.58 -2.93
N GLU A 85 -16.59 -18.38 -3.77
CA GLU A 85 -15.18 -18.53 -3.38
C GLU A 85 -14.77 -17.53 -2.30
N LEU A 86 -15.18 -16.26 -2.43
CA LEU A 86 -14.91 -15.24 -1.42
C LEU A 86 -15.63 -15.56 -0.10
N LYS A 87 -16.89 -16.01 -0.16
CA LYS A 87 -17.65 -16.43 1.02
C LYS A 87 -17.00 -17.61 1.73
N GLN A 88 -16.62 -18.65 1.00
CA GLN A 88 -15.91 -19.81 1.57
C GLN A 88 -14.62 -19.37 2.25
N ALA A 89 -13.81 -18.54 1.59
CA ALA A 89 -12.57 -18.01 2.16
C ALA A 89 -12.83 -17.18 3.43
N SER A 90 -13.99 -16.50 3.49
CA SER A 90 -14.41 -15.72 4.66
C SER A 90 -14.78 -16.62 5.84
N ASP A 91 -15.52 -17.71 5.59
CA ASP A 91 -15.85 -18.72 6.60
C ASP A 91 -14.58 -19.41 7.15
N GLU A 92 -13.62 -19.75 6.27
CA GLU A 92 -12.32 -20.29 6.66
C GLU A 92 -11.52 -19.31 7.52
N THR A 93 -11.52 -18.02 7.13
CA THR A 93 -10.82 -16.97 7.87
C THR A 93 -11.45 -16.73 9.23
N LEU A 94 -12.79 -16.69 9.30
CA LEU A 94 -13.52 -16.59 10.55
C LEU A 94 -13.20 -17.78 11.47
N THR A 95 -13.11 -18.99 10.92
CA THR A 95 -12.70 -20.19 11.68
C THR A 95 -11.32 -20.00 12.30
N LYS A 96 -10.32 -19.55 11.52
CA LYS A 96 -8.96 -19.27 12.03
C LYS A 96 -8.93 -18.19 13.12
N ILE A 97 -9.72 -17.12 12.97
CA ILE A 97 -9.86 -16.08 14.00
C ILE A 97 -10.44 -16.70 15.28
N ASN A 98 -11.44 -17.56 15.15
CA ASN A 98 -12.08 -18.24 16.28
C ASN A 98 -11.14 -19.23 16.96
N ASP A 99 -10.28 -19.91 16.19
CA ASP A 99 -9.28 -20.82 16.73
C ASP A 99 -8.25 -20.07 17.60
N VAL A 100 -7.87 -18.84 17.22
CA VAL A 100 -7.03 -17.96 18.05
C VAL A 100 -7.78 -17.50 19.32
N ILE A 101 -9.03 -17.07 19.17
CA ILE A 101 -9.86 -16.56 20.27
C ILE A 101 -10.08 -17.64 21.33
N CYS A 102 -10.57 -18.80 20.88
CA CYS A 102 -10.97 -19.93 21.71
C CYS A 102 -9.80 -20.84 22.13
N GLU A 103 -8.59 -20.55 21.67
CA GLU A 103 -7.35 -21.32 21.93
C GLU A 103 -7.45 -22.77 21.43
N TRP A 104 -8.05 -22.97 20.25
CA TRP A 104 -8.05 -24.27 19.56
C TRP A 104 -6.71 -24.59 18.90
N ILE A 105 -5.89 -23.55 18.67
CA ILE A 105 -4.48 -23.69 18.30
C ILE A 105 -3.58 -23.39 19.49
N ASP A 106 -2.39 -24.00 19.51
CA ASP A 106 -1.48 -23.87 20.63
C ASP A 106 -0.87 -22.45 20.72
N THR A 107 -0.41 -22.09 21.92
CA THR A 107 0.17 -20.75 22.14
C THR A 107 1.44 -20.53 21.33
N LYS A 108 2.17 -21.60 20.94
CA LYS A 108 3.39 -21.49 20.13
C LYS A 108 3.06 -21.09 18.70
N GLU A 109 1.99 -21.63 18.14
CA GLU A 109 1.46 -21.33 16.82
C GLU A 109 0.87 -19.93 16.78
N ILE A 110 0.09 -19.53 17.80
CA ILE A 110 -0.38 -18.14 17.94
C ILE A 110 0.81 -17.17 17.94
N LYS A 111 1.86 -17.48 18.71
CA LYS A 111 3.08 -16.67 18.76
C LYS A 111 3.80 -16.58 17.41
N LYS A 112 3.84 -17.69 16.64
CA LYS A 112 4.41 -17.74 15.28
C LYS A 112 3.61 -16.91 14.29
N ILE A 113 2.28 -16.89 14.39
CA ILE A 113 1.43 -16.04 13.56
C ILE A 113 1.66 -14.57 13.95
N ALA A 114 1.57 -14.27 15.24
CA ALA A 114 1.74 -12.93 15.81
C ALA A 114 3.12 -12.31 15.51
N SER A 115 4.19 -13.11 15.42
CA SER A 115 5.54 -12.58 15.12
C SER A 115 5.67 -11.99 13.71
N ARG A 116 4.70 -12.23 12.83
CA ARG A 116 4.62 -11.65 11.48
C ARG A 116 3.85 -10.33 11.44
N TYR A 117 3.27 -9.91 12.57
CA TYR A 117 2.52 -8.67 12.67
C TYR A 117 3.41 -7.47 12.36
N LYS A 118 2.85 -6.59 11.53
CA LYS A 118 3.37 -5.24 11.31
C LYS A 118 2.21 -4.27 11.40
N PRO A 119 2.37 -3.15 12.12
CA PRO A 119 1.30 -2.18 12.26
C PRO A 119 0.99 -1.53 10.91
N HIS A 120 -0.28 -1.17 10.70
CA HIS A 120 -0.72 -0.50 9.46
C HIS A 120 0.07 0.79 9.17
N SER A 121 0.57 1.47 10.22
CA SER A 121 1.41 2.66 10.10
C SER A 121 2.79 2.37 9.47
N GLU A 122 3.31 1.16 9.61
CA GLU A 122 4.55 0.71 8.98
C GLU A 122 4.31 0.25 7.54
N ILE A 123 3.32 -0.62 7.32
CA ILE A 123 3.11 -1.25 6.00
C ILE A 123 2.31 -0.39 5.03
N ARG A 124 1.47 0.52 5.54
CA ARG A 124 0.54 1.39 4.79
C ARG A 124 -0.28 0.61 3.77
N ILE A 125 -1.39 0.05 4.24
CA ILE A 125 -2.29 -0.81 3.46
C ILE A 125 -2.92 -0.02 2.32
N LEU A 126 -2.90 -0.61 1.13
CA LEU A 126 -3.49 0.00 -0.07
C LEU A 126 -5.00 -0.21 -0.07
N LYS A 127 -5.74 0.81 -0.48
CA LYS A 127 -7.20 0.70 -0.64
C LYS A 127 -7.51 -0.29 -1.77
N PRO A 128 -8.41 -1.25 -1.57
CA PRO A 128 -8.74 -2.22 -2.62
C PRO A 128 -9.38 -1.51 -3.83
N PRO A 129 -9.03 -1.89 -5.08
CA PRO A 129 -9.59 -1.26 -6.29
C PRO A 129 -11.12 -1.30 -6.36
N GLN A 130 -11.73 -2.32 -5.76
CA GLN A 130 -13.19 -2.49 -5.70
C GLN A 130 -13.89 -1.38 -4.91
N LEU A 131 -13.16 -0.63 -4.08
CA LEU A 131 -13.68 0.50 -3.31
C LEU A 131 -13.31 1.86 -3.93
N ASN A 132 -12.66 1.88 -5.10
CA ASN A 132 -12.27 3.13 -5.74
C ASN A 132 -13.50 3.88 -6.26
N GLY A 133 -13.61 5.17 -5.94
CA GLY A 133 -14.75 6.01 -6.32
C GLY A 133 -16.10 5.68 -5.66
N ILE A 134 -16.14 4.77 -4.68
CA ILE A 134 -17.37 4.42 -3.94
C ILE A 134 -17.32 5.01 -2.53
N ASN A 135 -18.34 5.79 -2.17
CA ASN A 135 -18.50 6.33 -0.82
C ASN A 135 -19.22 5.33 0.10
N GLU A 136 -19.02 5.44 1.42
CA GLU A 136 -19.64 4.54 2.42
C GLU A 136 -21.17 4.48 2.30
N GLU A 137 -21.82 5.59 1.95
CA GLU A 137 -23.27 5.67 1.74
C GLU A 137 -23.73 4.85 0.53
N GLU A 138 -22.94 4.82 -0.54
CA GLU A 138 -23.23 4.05 -1.74
C GLU A 138 -23.03 2.55 -1.54
N VAL A 139 -22.02 2.16 -0.75
CA VAL A 139 -21.81 0.75 -0.35
C VAL A 139 -23.03 0.24 0.43
N ASN A 140 -23.55 1.07 1.33
CA ASN A 140 -24.72 0.72 2.13
C ASN A 140 -26.01 0.64 1.30
N ALA A 141 -26.18 1.55 0.34
CA ALA A 141 -27.33 1.61 -0.55
C ALA A 141 -27.39 0.45 -1.58
N LYS A 142 -26.24 -0.01 -2.09
CA LYS A 142 -26.18 -1.05 -3.14
C LYS A 142 -26.51 -2.47 -2.66
N ASN A 143 -26.71 -2.70 -1.35
CA ASN A 143 -26.97 -4.03 -0.76
C ASN A 143 -25.99 -5.14 -1.18
N ASN A 144 -24.81 -4.79 -1.69
CA ASN A 144 -23.80 -5.74 -2.11
C ASN A 144 -23.01 -6.21 -0.87
N VAL A 145 -23.20 -7.47 -0.49
CA VAL A 145 -22.58 -8.04 0.71
C VAL A 145 -21.06 -8.15 0.57
N ALA A 146 -20.56 -8.46 -0.63
CA ALA A 146 -19.12 -8.53 -0.90
C ALA A 146 -18.44 -7.16 -0.69
N LEU A 147 -19.01 -6.07 -1.20
CA LEU A 147 -18.49 -4.72 -0.98
C LEU A 147 -18.52 -4.31 0.49
N LYS A 148 -19.59 -4.65 1.22
CA LYS A 148 -19.67 -4.41 2.68
C LYS A 148 -18.59 -5.18 3.44
N LEU A 149 -18.33 -6.43 3.06
CA LEU A 149 -17.27 -7.25 3.63
C LEU A 149 -15.88 -6.68 3.35
N ILE A 150 -15.62 -6.30 2.09
CA ILE A 150 -14.35 -5.69 1.68
C ILE A 150 -14.10 -4.40 2.44
N THR A 151 -15.12 -3.54 2.57
CA THR A 151 -15.07 -2.30 3.35
C THR A 151 -14.78 -2.59 4.81
N PHE A 152 -15.52 -3.53 5.42
CA PHE A 152 -15.31 -3.94 6.81
C PHE A 152 -13.87 -4.41 7.05
N VAL A 153 -13.36 -5.32 6.21
CA VAL A 153 -12.01 -5.87 6.37
C VAL A 153 -10.95 -4.79 6.21
N TYR A 154 -11.06 -3.94 5.20
CA TYR A 154 -10.14 -2.82 4.99
C TYR A 154 -10.14 -1.87 6.20
N ASP A 155 -11.33 -1.49 6.68
CA ASP A 155 -11.49 -0.63 7.85
C ASP A 155 -10.89 -1.23 9.11
N GLN A 156 -11.13 -2.53 9.35
CA GLN A 156 -10.54 -3.22 10.48
C GLN A 156 -9.01 -3.18 10.39
N LEU A 157 -8.44 -3.44 9.22
CA LEU A 157 -6.99 -3.40 9.04
C LEU A 157 -6.39 -1.99 9.23
N CYS A 158 -7.11 -0.94 8.87
CA CYS A 158 -6.67 0.44 9.07
C CYS A 158 -6.86 0.95 10.50
N LYS A 159 -7.93 0.54 11.20
CA LYS A 159 -8.31 1.08 12.52
C LYS A 159 -7.83 0.21 13.69
N PHE A 160 -7.70 -1.11 13.48
CA PHE A 160 -7.31 -2.04 14.53
C PHE A 160 -5.78 -2.00 14.74
N ASN A 161 -5.37 -1.50 15.90
CA ASN A 161 -3.96 -1.46 16.33
C ASN A 161 -3.77 -2.31 17.60
N PRO A 162 -3.73 -3.65 17.46
CA PRO A 162 -3.58 -4.56 18.59
C PRO A 162 -2.25 -4.37 19.31
N LYS A 163 -2.24 -4.68 20.61
CA LYS A 163 -1.06 -4.68 21.49
C LYS A 163 -0.76 -6.07 22.04
N GLU A 164 -1.77 -6.91 22.13
CA GLU A 164 -1.69 -8.25 22.71
C GLU A 164 -1.39 -9.29 21.63
N MET A 165 -0.76 -10.39 22.04
CA MET A 165 -0.34 -11.47 21.13
C MET A 165 -1.49 -12.03 20.28
N LYS A 166 -2.68 -12.24 20.88
CA LYS A 166 -3.87 -12.71 20.15
C LYS A 166 -4.35 -11.67 19.14
N GLY A 167 -4.35 -10.39 19.52
CA GLY A 167 -4.72 -9.30 18.63
C GLY A 167 -3.80 -9.24 17.40
N HIS A 168 -2.48 -9.34 17.61
CA HIS A 168 -1.50 -9.45 16.52
C HIS A 168 -1.78 -10.64 15.60
N ALA A 169 -2.07 -11.81 16.15
CA ALA A 169 -2.39 -13.00 15.35
C ALA A 169 -3.67 -12.83 14.52
N ILE A 170 -4.73 -12.29 15.12
CA ILE A 170 -6.01 -12.00 14.43
C ILE A 170 -5.77 -11.02 13.28
N TYR A 171 -5.01 -9.95 13.52
CA TYR A 171 -4.68 -8.98 12.49
C TYR A 171 -3.93 -9.62 11.32
N VAL A 172 -2.93 -10.46 11.59
CA VAL A 172 -2.16 -11.16 10.55
C VAL A 172 -3.06 -12.07 9.72
N ILE A 173 -3.95 -12.84 10.35
CA ILE A 173 -4.93 -13.69 9.65
C ILE A 173 -5.83 -12.87 8.74
N LEU A 174 -6.34 -11.73 9.25
CA LEU A 174 -7.19 -10.83 8.48
C LEU A 174 -6.43 -10.19 7.30
N PHE A 175 -5.17 -9.82 7.51
CA PHE A 175 -4.32 -9.24 6.46
C PHE A 175 -3.96 -10.26 5.37
N GLU A 176 -3.70 -11.52 5.73
CA GLU A 176 -3.49 -12.60 4.76
C GLU A 176 -4.74 -12.85 3.92
N TYR A 177 -5.91 -12.83 4.53
CA TYR A 177 -7.18 -12.92 3.81
C TYR A 177 -7.37 -11.75 2.84
N PHE A 178 -7.14 -10.51 3.31
CA PHE A 178 -7.21 -9.31 2.48
C PHE A 178 -6.26 -9.39 1.28
N LYS A 179 -5.00 -9.76 1.49
CA LYS A 179 -4.01 -9.89 0.43
C LYS A 179 -4.40 -10.94 -0.61
N LYS A 180 -4.86 -12.11 -0.16
CA LYS A 180 -5.13 -13.25 -1.06
C LYS A 180 -6.45 -13.12 -1.81
N HIS A 181 -7.52 -12.69 -1.13
CA HIS A 181 -8.89 -12.81 -1.62
C HIS A 181 -9.54 -11.47 -2.00
N ILE A 182 -9.07 -10.36 -1.42
CA ILE A 182 -9.60 -9.02 -1.76
C ILE A 182 -8.70 -8.34 -2.78
N MET A 183 -7.40 -8.22 -2.48
CA MET A 183 -6.44 -7.62 -3.41
C MET A 183 -6.13 -8.56 -4.57
N GLY A 184 -6.02 -9.86 -4.29
CA GLY A 184 -5.60 -10.87 -5.25
C GLY A 184 -4.09 -11.13 -5.19
N ILE A 185 -3.69 -12.38 -5.42
CA ILE A 185 -2.31 -12.87 -5.22
C ILE A 185 -1.26 -12.06 -6.00
N MET A 186 -1.63 -11.58 -7.18
CA MET A 186 -0.73 -10.84 -8.06
C MET A 186 -0.60 -9.36 -7.70
N ASN A 187 -1.50 -8.84 -6.85
CA ASN A 187 -1.58 -7.41 -6.55
C ASN A 187 -0.87 -7.07 -5.22
N PRO A 188 -0.09 -5.99 -5.16
CA PRO A 188 0.45 -5.50 -3.89
C PRO A 188 -0.69 -5.08 -2.97
N ALA A 189 -0.67 -5.53 -1.71
CA ALA A 189 -1.70 -5.18 -0.72
C ALA A 189 -1.29 -3.98 0.15
N SER A 190 -0.02 -3.58 0.07
CA SER A 190 0.57 -2.54 0.93
C SER A 190 1.66 -1.77 0.20
N CYS A 191 2.01 -0.59 0.71
CA CYS A 191 3.15 0.17 0.20
C CYS A 191 4.46 -0.62 0.35
N ALA A 192 4.58 -1.43 1.40
CA ALA A 192 5.72 -2.34 1.59
C ALA A 192 5.84 -3.38 0.47
N ASP A 193 4.72 -3.93 -0.02
CA ASP A 193 4.74 -4.84 -1.17
C ASP A 193 5.20 -4.11 -2.45
N VAL A 194 4.70 -2.89 -2.70
CA VAL A 194 5.13 -2.05 -3.84
C VAL A 194 6.63 -1.78 -3.79
N ILE A 195 7.16 -1.39 -2.62
CA ILE A 195 8.59 -1.17 -2.41
C ILE A 195 9.39 -2.45 -2.74
N SER A 196 8.94 -3.61 -2.28
CA SER A 196 9.61 -4.88 -2.54
C SER A 196 9.64 -5.22 -4.03
N ILE A 197 8.52 -5.02 -4.73
CA ILE A 197 8.42 -5.27 -6.18
C ILE A 197 9.36 -4.35 -6.95
N LEU A 198 9.36 -3.05 -6.64
CA LEU A 198 10.21 -2.07 -7.33
C LEU A 198 11.70 -2.28 -7.05
N LYS A 199 12.07 -2.68 -5.83
CA LYS A 199 13.46 -3.04 -5.49
C LYS A 199 13.94 -4.27 -6.26
N GLU A 200 13.10 -5.30 -6.33
CA GLU A 200 13.42 -6.52 -7.09
C GLU A 200 13.53 -6.22 -8.59
N SER A 201 12.61 -5.43 -9.14
CA SER A 201 12.67 -4.99 -10.53
C SER A 201 13.93 -4.15 -10.83
N ARG A 202 14.32 -3.22 -9.95
CA ARG A 202 15.59 -2.48 -10.10
C ARG A 202 16.78 -3.44 -10.15
N LYS A 203 16.82 -4.42 -9.25
CA LYS A 203 17.91 -5.39 -9.18
C LYS A 203 18.02 -6.19 -10.50
N GLN A 204 16.89 -6.67 -11.02
CA GLN A 204 16.84 -7.38 -12.30
C GLN A 204 17.33 -6.51 -13.46
N GLU A 205 16.89 -5.24 -13.55
CA GLU A 205 17.36 -4.31 -14.59
C GLU A 205 18.88 -4.09 -14.57
N LEU A 206 19.50 -4.04 -13.39
CA LEU A 206 20.94 -3.87 -13.24
C LEU A 206 21.73 -5.15 -13.51
N GLU A 207 21.17 -6.31 -13.17
CA GLU A 207 21.76 -7.62 -13.48
C GLU A 207 21.76 -7.90 -14.98
N GLU A 208 20.73 -7.44 -15.70
CA GLU A 208 20.66 -7.51 -17.17
C GLU A 208 21.63 -6.53 -17.85
N ASP A 209 21.87 -5.35 -17.26
CA ASP A 209 22.79 -4.33 -17.76
C ASP A 209 24.16 -4.39 -17.06
N THR A 210 24.93 -5.42 -17.39
CA THR A 210 26.28 -5.64 -16.85
C THR A 210 27.24 -4.45 -17.08
N THR A 211 27.04 -3.69 -18.15
CA THR A 211 27.87 -2.51 -18.45
C THR A 211 27.55 -1.37 -17.49
N MET A 212 26.26 -1.12 -17.22
CA MET A 212 25.85 -0.13 -16.22
C MET A 212 26.32 -0.53 -14.82
N LEU A 213 26.22 -1.81 -14.45
CA LEU A 213 26.69 -2.30 -13.16
C LEU A 213 28.19 -2.01 -12.95
N GLN A 214 29.03 -2.33 -13.93
CA GLN A 214 30.48 -2.04 -13.89
C GLN A 214 30.77 -0.54 -13.89
N ALA A 215 29.98 0.25 -14.62
CA ALA A 215 30.13 1.70 -14.65
C ALA A 215 29.78 2.34 -13.29
N LEU A 216 28.83 1.78 -12.53
CA LEU A 216 28.47 2.27 -11.19
C LEU A 216 29.62 2.09 -10.19
N GLU A 217 30.39 1.00 -10.29
CA GLU A 217 31.58 0.77 -9.43
C GLU A 217 32.67 1.83 -9.62
N THR A 218 32.73 2.43 -10.81
CA THR A 218 33.72 3.45 -11.19
C THR A 218 33.10 4.84 -11.34
N TYR A 219 31.91 5.04 -10.77
CA TYR A 219 31.18 6.29 -10.89
C TYR A 219 31.99 7.47 -10.34
N THR A 220 32.07 8.54 -11.14
CA THR A 220 32.70 9.80 -10.77
C THR A 220 31.62 10.87 -10.59
N PRO A 221 31.58 11.57 -9.43
CA PRO A 221 30.60 12.61 -9.17
C PRO A 221 30.54 13.69 -10.26
N LEU A 222 29.34 13.96 -10.78
CA LEU A 222 29.12 15.04 -11.74
C LEU A 222 29.11 16.41 -11.06
N GLN A 223 29.75 17.38 -11.72
CA GLN A 223 29.62 18.79 -11.41
C GLN A 223 28.56 19.42 -12.32
N ALA A 224 27.75 20.31 -11.77
CA ALA A 224 26.69 21.01 -12.49
C ALA A 224 26.75 22.52 -12.21
N ASN A 225 26.04 23.31 -13.01
CA ASN A 225 25.81 24.73 -12.79
C ASN A 225 24.38 25.09 -13.23
N ASN A 226 23.93 26.30 -12.89
CA ASN A 226 22.58 26.76 -13.22
C ASN A 226 22.45 27.39 -14.63
N TYR A 227 23.52 27.39 -15.43
CA TYR A 227 23.54 28.07 -16.71
C TYR A 227 23.30 27.08 -17.85
N PRO A 228 22.46 27.42 -18.85
CA PRO A 228 22.31 26.59 -20.04
C PRO A 228 23.65 26.49 -20.77
N TYR A 229 23.94 25.31 -21.31
CA TYR A 229 25.20 25.08 -22.01
C TYR A 229 25.24 25.89 -23.31
N THR A 230 25.99 26.99 -23.35
CA THR A 230 26.31 27.71 -24.59
C THR A 230 27.63 27.18 -25.16
N SER A 231 27.65 26.83 -26.45
CA SER A 231 28.81 26.22 -27.11
C SER A 231 30.02 27.17 -27.26
N SER A 232 29.92 28.43 -26.83
CA SER A 232 30.90 29.48 -27.07
C SER A 232 31.61 30.03 -25.84
N ASP A 233 31.28 29.58 -24.63
CA ASP A 233 31.82 30.21 -23.42
C ASP A 233 32.75 29.29 -22.63
N ASP A 234 34.06 29.49 -22.83
CA ASP A 234 35.11 29.20 -21.84
C ASP A 234 35.01 30.18 -20.64
N ASN A 235 33.81 30.38 -20.10
CA ASN A 235 33.56 31.37 -19.06
C ASN A 235 33.96 30.83 -17.67
N LYS A 236 35.17 31.24 -17.30
CA LYS A 236 35.81 31.56 -15.99
C LYS A 236 34.98 31.80 -14.70
N LYS A 237 33.71 31.40 -14.59
CA LYS A 237 33.00 31.43 -13.30
C LYS A 237 32.99 30.03 -12.67
N ASN A 238 33.73 29.88 -11.58
CA ASN A 238 33.76 28.70 -10.69
C ASN A 238 32.43 28.53 -9.90
N ASP A 239 31.29 28.66 -10.57
CA ASP A 239 29.96 28.46 -9.97
C ASP A 239 29.50 26.99 -10.08
N ALA A 240 30.44 26.08 -10.37
CA ALA A 240 30.19 24.65 -10.41
C ALA A 240 29.95 24.11 -9.00
N TYR A 241 28.94 23.27 -8.87
CA TYR A 241 28.59 22.60 -7.63
C TYR A 241 28.41 21.10 -7.87
N ASP A 242 28.49 20.32 -6.79
CA ASP A 242 28.21 18.89 -6.83
C ASP A 242 26.74 18.64 -7.21
N CYS A 243 26.54 17.95 -8.33
CA CYS A 243 25.21 17.73 -8.91
C CYS A 243 24.34 16.87 -7.99
N TYR A 244 24.92 15.85 -7.36
CA TYR A 244 24.21 14.99 -6.43
C TYR A 244 23.71 15.79 -5.23
N GLN A 245 24.59 16.56 -4.59
CA GLN A 245 24.26 17.30 -3.39
C GLN A 245 23.22 18.38 -3.66
N ARG A 246 23.32 19.09 -4.80
CA ARG A 246 22.31 20.06 -5.21
C ARG A 246 20.94 19.42 -5.38
N ILE A 247 20.86 18.24 -6.00
CA ILE A 247 19.59 17.52 -6.16
C ILE A 247 19.05 17.08 -4.81
N ILE A 248 19.86 16.47 -3.95
CA ILE A 248 19.43 16.05 -2.61
C ILE A 248 18.93 17.23 -1.78
N ASP A 249 19.63 18.35 -1.79
CA ASP A 249 19.22 19.56 -1.05
C ASP A 249 17.90 20.11 -1.60
N SER A 250 17.76 20.15 -2.94
CA SER A 250 16.51 20.57 -3.61
C SER A 250 15.34 19.65 -3.28
N LEU A 251 15.58 18.34 -3.12
CA LEU A 251 14.56 17.38 -2.70
C LEU A 251 14.19 17.58 -1.21
N ARG A 252 15.16 17.94 -0.34
CA ARG A 252 14.97 18.11 1.11
C ARG A 252 14.34 19.44 1.53
N GLU A 253 14.73 20.56 0.91
CA GLU A 253 14.21 21.91 1.23
C GLU A 253 12.68 21.91 1.21
N ARG A 254 12.09 21.18 0.27
CA ARG A 254 10.65 21.09 0.11
C ARG A 254 9.92 20.19 1.10
N GLU A 255 10.60 19.19 1.64
CA GLU A 255 10.02 18.35 2.70
C GLU A 255 9.76 19.22 3.94
N LYS A 256 10.65 20.16 4.22
CA LYS A 256 10.48 21.16 5.28
C LYS A 256 9.35 22.14 4.97
N GLU A 257 9.26 22.64 3.73
CA GLU A 257 8.17 23.54 3.32
C GLU A 257 6.77 22.89 3.42
N LYS A 258 6.67 21.59 3.14
CA LYS A 258 5.41 20.82 3.32
C LYS A 258 5.02 20.69 4.79
N GLU A 259 5.98 20.59 5.71
CA GLU A 259 5.71 20.52 7.16
C GLU A 259 5.29 21.88 7.75
N GLU A 260 5.69 22.99 7.14
CA GLU A 260 5.43 24.36 7.62
C GLU A 260 4.08 24.98 7.19
N LYS A 261 3.17 24.21 6.56
CA LYS A 261 1.80 24.66 6.15
C LYS A 261 1.77 26.03 5.44
N LYS A 262 2.62 26.26 4.43
CA LYS A 262 2.39 27.35 3.47
C LYS A 262 1.28 26.94 2.48
N SER A 263 0.41 27.91 2.19
CA SER A 263 -0.87 27.84 1.46
C SER A 263 -0.93 26.91 0.23
N GLU A 264 -2.13 26.36 -0.01
CA GLU A 264 -2.50 25.48 -1.14
C GLU A 264 -2.17 26.04 -2.54
N GLU A 265 -1.98 27.36 -2.67
CA GLU A 265 -1.71 28.04 -3.94
C GLU A 265 -0.28 27.87 -4.49
N GLN A 266 0.64 27.21 -3.77
CA GLN A 266 2.03 26.98 -4.23
C GLN A 266 2.43 25.49 -4.35
N ARG A 267 1.51 24.60 -4.71
CA ARG A 267 1.87 23.23 -5.15
C ARG A 267 2.44 23.20 -6.57
N GLN A 268 3.38 24.09 -6.94
CA GLN A 268 4.11 23.90 -8.20
C GLN A 268 4.86 22.57 -8.10
N GLN A 269 4.60 21.54 -8.90
CA GLN A 269 5.36 20.28 -8.78
C GLN A 269 6.82 20.50 -9.18
N GLN A 270 7.77 19.92 -8.43
CA GLN A 270 9.20 20.19 -8.65
C GLN A 270 9.69 19.35 -9.81
N VAL A 271 10.11 20.03 -10.87
CA VAL A 271 10.75 19.45 -12.04
C VAL A 271 12.20 19.89 -12.03
N ILE A 272 13.12 18.92 -12.00
CA ILE A 272 14.56 19.14 -12.12
C ILE A 272 14.96 18.66 -13.52
N VAL A 273 15.49 19.56 -14.34
CA VAL A 273 15.98 19.24 -15.68
C VAL A 273 17.50 19.13 -15.64
N LEU A 274 18.03 17.94 -15.89
CA LEU A 274 19.46 17.68 -16.01
C LEU A 274 19.88 17.69 -17.48
N GLN A 275 20.53 18.79 -17.88
CA GLN A 275 21.04 18.96 -19.24
C GLN A 275 22.53 18.66 -19.33
N GLY A 276 22.97 18.09 -20.45
CA GLY A 276 24.40 17.92 -20.73
C GLY A 276 24.69 17.29 -22.08
N LYS A 277 25.95 17.32 -22.52
CA LYS A 277 26.39 16.69 -23.77
C LYS A 277 26.14 15.18 -23.78
N SER A 278 26.09 14.59 -24.97
CA SER A 278 26.11 13.13 -25.10
C SER A 278 27.39 12.57 -24.46
N GLY A 279 27.27 11.43 -23.76
CA GLY A 279 28.40 10.81 -23.05
C GLY A 279 28.83 11.50 -21.75
N SER A 280 28.13 12.55 -21.29
CA SER A 280 28.49 13.25 -20.04
C SER A 280 28.14 12.49 -18.75
N GLY A 281 27.70 11.23 -18.83
CA GLY A 281 27.37 10.41 -17.66
C GLY A 281 26.00 10.62 -17.03
N LYS A 282 25.03 11.30 -17.68
CA LYS A 282 23.70 11.59 -17.11
C LYS A 282 22.92 10.33 -16.69
N SER A 283 22.86 9.31 -17.55
CA SER A 283 22.15 8.06 -17.27
C SER A 283 22.80 7.30 -16.11
N LEU A 284 24.15 7.27 -16.08
CA LEU A 284 24.92 6.68 -14.99
C LEU A 284 24.66 7.41 -13.66
N PHE A 285 24.67 8.74 -13.68
CA PHE A 285 24.29 9.57 -12.54
C PHE A 285 22.87 9.26 -12.06
N CYS A 286 21.90 9.09 -12.97
CA CYS A 286 20.53 8.77 -12.60
C CYS A 286 20.41 7.42 -11.89
N ARG A 287 21.16 6.40 -12.33
CA ARG A 287 21.21 5.10 -11.66
C ARG A 287 21.91 5.17 -10.29
N TYR A 288 22.99 5.93 -10.19
CA TYR A 288 23.65 6.22 -8.91
C TYR A 288 22.72 6.96 -7.94
N LEU A 289 21.98 7.96 -8.43
CA LEU A 289 21.00 8.70 -7.64
C LEU A 289 19.85 7.80 -7.17
N GLU A 290 19.32 6.93 -8.05
CA GLU A 290 18.31 5.95 -7.68
C GLU A 290 18.78 5.06 -6.51
N GLU A 291 20.02 4.56 -6.57
CA GLU A 291 20.63 3.78 -5.48
C GLU A 291 20.67 4.53 -4.16
N ALA A 292 21.24 5.74 -4.17
CA ALA A 292 21.40 6.56 -2.97
C ALA A 292 20.04 6.95 -2.35
N LEU A 293 19.02 7.18 -3.19
CA LEU A 293 17.66 7.44 -2.72
C LEU A 293 17.02 6.20 -2.10
N TRP A 294 17.28 5.00 -2.63
CA TRP A 294 16.80 3.74 -2.04
C TRP A 294 17.47 3.45 -0.69
N GLU A 295 18.76 3.72 -0.55
CA GLU A 295 19.48 3.61 0.73
C GLU A 295 18.91 4.59 1.77
N THR A 296 18.67 5.84 1.35
CA THR A 296 18.06 6.86 2.21
C THR A 296 16.65 6.44 2.64
N HIS A 297 15.86 5.87 1.73
CA HIS A 297 14.52 5.36 2.04
C HIS A 297 14.55 4.16 2.99
N ALA A 298 15.56 3.29 2.93
CA ALA A 298 15.70 2.22 3.92
C ALA A 298 15.89 2.77 5.35
N ASN A 299 16.50 3.96 5.46
CA ASN A 299 16.84 4.60 6.72
C ASN A 299 15.74 5.54 7.25
N ASN A 300 14.75 5.93 6.44
CA ASN A 300 13.71 6.89 6.81
C ASN A 300 12.33 6.47 6.26
N SER A 301 11.35 6.25 7.15
CA SER A 301 10.03 5.70 6.81
C SER A 301 9.09 6.66 6.06
N LYS A 302 9.48 7.92 5.85
CA LYS A 302 8.63 8.97 5.26
C LYS A 302 9.09 9.45 3.87
N THR A 303 10.17 8.93 3.31
CA THR A 303 10.70 9.44 2.04
C THR A 303 9.91 8.90 0.85
N SER A 304 9.92 9.65 -0.25
CA SER A 304 9.28 9.25 -1.51
C SER A 304 10.02 8.09 -2.19
N ILE A 305 9.31 7.22 -2.88
CA ILE A 305 9.88 6.04 -3.55
C ILE A 305 10.59 6.47 -4.84
N PRO A 306 11.91 6.23 -4.99
CA PRO A 306 12.60 6.53 -6.24
C PRO A 306 12.30 5.45 -7.29
N VAL A 307 12.03 5.89 -8.52
CA VAL A 307 11.80 4.99 -9.66
C VAL A 307 12.50 5.55 -10.89
N TYR A 308 13.51 4.83 -11.37
CA TYR A 308 14.13 5.11 -12.66
C TYR A 308 13.26 4.61 -13.81
N ILE A 309 13.06 5.48 -14.81
CA ILE A 309 12.28 5.24 -16.01
C ILE A 309 13.12 5.65 -17.21
N SER A 310 13.47 4.67 -18.04
CA SER A 310 14.07 4.93 -19.35
C SER A 310 12.96 5.33 -20.33
N LEU A 311 12.91 6.60 -20.71
CA LEU A 311 11.95 7.13 -21.68
C LEU A 311 12.03 6.39 -23.03
N PRO A 312 13.21 6.10 -23.60
CA PRO A 312 13.32 5.33 -24.85
C PRO A 312 12.66 3.95 -24.81
N LYS A 313 12.70 3.29 -23.65
CA LYS A 313 12.12 1.95 -23.47
C LYS A 313 10.60 1.97 -23.27
N CYS A 314 10.07 3.04 -22.66
CA CYS A 314 8.66 3.10 -22.26
C CYS A 314 7.79 3.94 -23.21
N TYR A 315 8.40 4.82 -24.01
CA TYR A 315 7.67 5.80 -24.80
C TYR A 315 6.99 5.18 -26.03
N HIS A 316 5.69 5.42 -26.15
CA HIS A 316 4.88 5.08 -27.32
C HIS A 316 3.99 6.27 -27.71
N GLU A 317 4.02 6.64 -28.99
CA GLU A 317 3.30 7.82 -29.54
C GLU A 317 1.79 7.79 -29.28
N SER A 318 1.18 6.61 -29.20
CA SER A 318 -0.26 6.46 -29.00
C SER A 318 -0.71 6.60 -27.54
N ASN A 319 0.20 6.56 -26.56
CA ASN A 319 -0.14 6.39 -25.14
C ASN A 319 0.74 7.24 -24.19
N GLU A 320 1.15 8.42 -24.62
CA GLU A 320 2.07 9.29 -23.87
C GLU A 320 1.59 9.63 -22.45
N LYS A 321 0.28 9.85 -22.30
CA LYS A 321 -0.37 10.12 -21.00
C LYS A 321 -0.27 8.95 -20.01
N GLN A 322 0.04 7.75 -20.49
CA GLN A 322 0.16 6.54 -19.67
C GLN A 322 1.61 6.12 -19.45
N ILE A 323 2.60 6.94 -19.79
CA ILE A 323 4.02 6.55 -19.75
C ILE A 323 4.47 6.08 -18.36
N ILE A 324 4.04 6.76 -17.29
CA ILE A 324 4.36 6.35 -15.91
C ILE A 324 3.68 5.03 -15.57
N SER A 325 2.40 4.90 -15.92
CA SER A 325 1.64 3.66 -15.71
C SER A 325 2.26 2.48 -16.46
N GLN A 326 2.74 2.68 -17.69
CA GLN A 326 3.44 1.68 -18.48
C GLN A 326 4.78 1.32 -17.87
N ALA A 327 5.56 2.32 -17.43
CA ALA A 327 6.83 2.08 -16.76
C ALA A 327 6.65 1.26 -15.47
N LEU A 328 5.62 1.52 -14.67
CA LEU A 328 5.29 0.71 -13.50
C LEU A 328 4.84 -0.72 -13.87
N GLN A 329 4.09 -0.89 -14.97
CA GLN A 329 3.71 -2.23 -15.46
C GLN A 329 4.92 -3.04 -15.91
N MET A 330 5.88 -2.42 -16.59
CA MET A 330 7.15 -3.06 -16.96
C MET A 330 7.94 -3.50 -15.72
N LYS A 331 7.72 -2.85 -14.57
CA LYS A 331 8.28 -3.21 -13.26
C LYS A 331 7.38 -4.17 -12.46
N ASN A 332 6.49 -4.91 -13.12
CA ASN A 332 5.58 -5.90 -12.53
C ASN A 332 4.48 -5.35 -11.60
N ILE A 333 4.10 -4.08 -11.75
CA ILE A 333 2.91 -3.53 -11.07
C ILE A 333 1.68 -3.68 -11.96
N ASN A 334 0.66 -4.39 -11.49
CA ASN A 334 -0.55 -4.63 -12.27
C ASN A 334 -1.35 -3.35 -12.53
N LYS A 335 -1.97 -3.28 -13.72
CA LYS A 335 -2.74 -2.11 -14.17
C LYS A 335 -3.87 -1.72 -13.20
N GLU A 336 -4.55 -2.70 -12.61
CA GLU A 336 -5.71 -2.49 -11.74
C GLU A 336 -5.39 -1.74 -10.44
N VAL A 337 -4.15 -1.80 -9.97
CA VAL A 337 -3.72 -1.15 -8.71
C VAL A 337 -3.00 0.17 -8.93
N ILE A 338 -2.75 0.57 -10.17
CA ILE A 338 -1.98 1.79 -10.48
C ILE A 338 -2.66 3.03 -9.93
N ASP A 339 -3.98 3.13 -10.05
CA ASP A 339 -4.75 4.28 -9.56
C ASP A 339 -4.66 4.38 -8.04
N VAL A 340 -4.76 3.23 -7.36
CA VAL A 340 -4.60 3.14 -5.90
C VAL A 340 -3.19 3.57 -5.49
N ILE A 341 -2.16 3.10 -6.20
CA ILE A 341 -0.76 3.44 -5.94
C ILE A 341 -0.52 4.95 -6.13
N ARG A 342 -1.05 5.51 -7.21
CA ARG A 342 -0.95 6.93 -7.57
C ARG A 342 -1.47 7.85 -6.45
N GLU A 343 -2.60 7.48 -5.85
CA GLU A 343 -3.25 8.25 -4.78
C GLU A 343 -2.53 8.11 -3.43
N ASN A 344 -1.96 6.94 -3.14
CA ASN A 344 -1.47 6.60 -1.80
C ASN A 344 0.05 6.75 -1.64
N ILE A 345 0.82 6.78 -2.72
CA ILE A 345 2.28 6.73 -2.68
C ILE A 345 2.89 8.03 -3.22
N SER A 346 3.96 8.49 -2.57
CA SER A 346 4.78 9.60 -3.06
C SER A 346 6.01 9.08 -3.78
N PHE A 347 6.34 9.65 -4.93
CA PHE A 347 7.43 9.16 -5.79
C PHE A 347 8.53 10.21 -6.05
N VAL A 348 9.70 9.73 -6.42
CA VAL A 348 10.72 10.50 -7.16
C VAL A 348 10.92 9.80 -8.49
N PHE A 349 10.35 10.34 -9.56
CA PHE A 349 10.52 9.79 -10.90
C PHE A 349 11.77 10.34 -11.54
N ILE A 350 12.67 9.44 -11.95
CA ILE A 350 13.90 9.77 -12.67
C ILE A 350 13.71 9.34 -14.12
N LEU A 351 13.31 10.28 -14.96
CA LEU A 351 13.00 10.12 -16.38
C LEU A 351 14.27 10.34 -17.21
N ASP A 352 14.88 9.26 -17.71
CA ASP A 352 16.13 9.34 -18.45
C ASP A 352 15.92 9.25 -19.97
N GLY A 353 16.59 10.14 -20.71
CA GLY A 353 16.69 10.09 -22.17
C GLY A 353 15.57 10.78 -22.93
N LEU A 354 15.12 11.97 -22.50
CA LEU A 354 14.08 12.72 -23.23
C LEU A 354 14.53 13.07 -24.66
N ASP A 355 15.82 13.36 -24.86
CA ASP A 355 16.38 13.69 -26.18
C ASP A 355 16.24 12.56 -27.20
N GLU A 356 16.23 11.31 -26.74
CA GLU A 356 16.13 10.14 -27.61
C GLU A 356 14.70 9.90 -28.15
N ILE A 357 13.69 10.44 -27.46
CA ILE A 357 12.29 10.38 -27.89
C ILE A 357 11.81 11.69 -28.53
N PHE A 358 12.66 12.72 -28.54
CA PHE A 358 12.27 14.09 -28.88
C PHE A 358 11.72 14.21 -30.30
N ASP A 359 12.32 13.53 -31.29
CA ASP A 359 11.85 13.58 -32.69
C ASP A 359 10.42 13.07 -32.86
N LYS A 360 9.99 12.11 -32.03
CA LYS A 360 8.62 11.57 -32.04
C LYS A 360 7.69 12.46 -31.22
N TYR A 361 8.20 12.94 -30.10
CA TYR A 361 7.50 13.85 -29.21
C TYR A 361 7.14 15.17 -29.91
N ASP A 362 8.09 15.80 -30.61
CA ASP A 362 7.93 17.08 -31.30
C ASP A 362 6.96 16.99 -32.50
N LYS A 363 6.95 15.87 -33.24
CA LYS A 363 6.07 15.68 -34.41
C LYS A 363 4.59 15.58 -34.08
N ASN A 364 4.26 15.22 -32.85
CA ASN A 364 2.88 15.03 -32.38
C ASN A 364 2.25 16.34 -31.83
N ASP A 365 2.94 17.48 -31.96
CA ASP A 365 2.53 18.82 -31.50
C ASP A 365 1.41 19.44 -32.36
N THR A 366 0.39 18.63 -32.71
CA THR A 366 -0.76 19.04 -33.54
C THR A 366 -1.89 19.68 -32.73
N ASN A 367 -1.85 19.58 -31.39
CA ASN A 367 -2.80 20.21 -30.48
C ASN A 367 -2.05 21.21 -29.57
N ASN A 368 -2.22 22.50 -29.84
CA ASN A 368 -1.58 23.66 -29.16
C ASN A 368 -1.69 23.71 -27.62
N ASN A 369 -2.41 22.79 -26.97
CA ASN A 369 -2.69 22.83 -25.53
C ASN A 369 -1.82 21.87 -24.67
N GLU A 370 -1.00 20.99 -25.26
CA GLU A 370 -0.18 20.01 -24.50
C GLU A 370 1.31 20.03 -24.92
N LYS A 371 1.85 21.23 -25.17
CA LYS A 371 3.23 21.42 -25.64
C LYS A 371 4.29 20.93 -24.63
N TYR A 372 3.94 20.87 -23.34
CA TYR A 372 4.89 20.59 -22.26
C TYR A 372 4.87 19.14 -21.82
N PHE A 373 6.05 18.52 -21.65
CA PHE A 373 6.17 17.11 -21.27
C PHE A 373 5.49 16.83 -19.93
N TYR A 374 5.43 17.84 -19.05
CA TYR A 374 4.79 17.75 -17.75
C TYR A 374 3.30 17.39 -17.86
N ASP A 375 2.56 18.15 -18.66
CA ASP A 375 1.13 17.94 -18.88
C ASP A 375 0.89 16.76 -19.83
N ARG A 376 1.72 16.62 -20.87
CA ARG A 376 1.58 15.58 -21.89
C ARG A 376 1.78 14.16 -21.36
N PHE A 377 2.64 14.00 -20.36
CA PHE A 377 2.83 12.72 -19.66
C PHE A 377 1.91 12.58 -18.43
N ASN A 378 0.96 13.49 -18.23
CA ASN A 378 0.07 13.56 -17.06
C ASN A 378 0.83 13.47 -15.73
N LEU A 379 2.00 14.12 -15.62
CA LEU A 379 2.82 14.05 -14.39
C LEU A 379 2.16 14.78 -13.22
N ASN A 380 1.23 15.68 -13.51
CA ASN A 380 0.40 16.39 -12.54
C ASN A 380 -0.53 15.47 -11.73
N GLU A 381 -0.92 14.31 -12.29
CA GLU A 381 -1.76 13.32 -11.62
C GLU A 381 -1.00 12.51 -10.56
N TRP A 382 0.33 12.63 -10.53
CA TRP A 382 1.19 11.88 -9.61
C TRP A 382 1.69 12.78 -8.48
N ASN A 383 1.61 12.27 -7.25
CA ASN A 383 2.31 12.88 -6.11
C ASN A 383 3.80 12.57 -6.19
N ALA A 384 4.50 13.20 -7.13
CA ALA A 384 5.88 12.91 -7.45
C ALA A 384 6.76 14.16 -7.57
N LYS A 385 8.05 14.00 -7.24
CA LYS A 385 9.12 14.91 -7.67
C LYS A 385 9.68 14.34 -8.98
N ILE A 386 9.90 15.19 -9.98
CA ILE A 386 10.31 14.76 -11.31
C ILE A 386 11.75 15.21 -11.55
N ILE A 387 12.60 14.27 -11.95
CA ILE A 387 13.94 14.52 -12.46
C ILE A 387 13.95 14.03 -13.90
N ILE A 388 14.31 14.88 -14.85
CA ILE A 388 14.34 14.52 -16.27
C ILE A 388 15.70 14.83 -16.86
N THR A 389 16.23 13.93 -17.69
CA THR A 389 17.49 14.15 -18.40
C THR A 389 17.25 14.45 -19.88
N CYS A 390 18.06 15.35 -20.44
CA CYS A 390 18.08 15.59 -21.87
C CYS A 390 19.44 16.13 -22.34
N ARG A 391 19.64 16.20 -23.67
CA ARG A 391 20.72 16.99 -24.26
C ARG A 391 20.43 18.48 -24.15
N SER A 392 21.48 19.27 -23.98
CA SER A 392 21.36 20.72 -23.76
C SER A 392 20.69 21.52 -24.88
N HIS A 393 20.61 20.98 -26.10
CA HIS A 393 20.00 21.66 -27.24
C HIS A 393 18.52 21.27 -27.47
N VAL A 394 17.97 20.38 -26.65
CA VAL A 394 16.65 19.78 -26.88
C VAL A 394 15.54 20.55 -26.15
N LEU A 395 15.80 20.97 -24.90
CA LEU A 395 14.87 21.76 -24.13
C LEU A 395 15.41 23.19 -23.97
N ASN A 396 14.61 24.16 -24.40
CA ASN A 396 14.82 25.59 -24.12
C ASN A 396 13.81 26.06 -23.07
N ASP A 397 14.04 27.22 -22.45
CA ASP A 397 13.14 27.80 -21.44
C ASP A 397 11.69 27.96 -21.94
N GLU A 398 11.49 28.14 -23.24
CA GLU A 398 10.17 28.21 -23.87
C GLU A 398 9.39 26.88 -23.87
N ASN A 399 10.10 25.75 -23.73
CA ASN A 399 9.56 24.39 -23.63
C ASN A 399 9.35 23.95 -22.17
N ILE A 400 9.52 24.86 -21.19
CA ILE A 400 9.43 24.57 -19.74
C ILE A 400 8.44 25.54 -19.03
N LYS A 401 7.75 26.44 -19.76
CA LYS A 401 6.83 27.41 -19.13
C LYS A 401 5.57 26.72 -18.57
N HIS A 402 5.28 27.00 -17.30
CA HIS A 402 4.04 26.66 -16.60
C HIS A 402 2.87 27.57 -17.00
#